data_AF-A0A0S4L002-F1
#
_entry.id   AF-A0A0S4L002-F1
#
_cell.length_a   1.000
_cell.length_b   1.000
_cell.length_c   1.000
_cell.angle_alpha   90.00
_cell.angle_beta   90.00
_cell.angle_gamma   90.00
#
_symmetry.space_group_name_H-M   'P 1'
#
loop_
_entity.id
_entity.type
_entity.pdbx_description
1 polymer ?
#
loop_
_entity_poly.entity_id
_entity_poly.type
_entity_poly.pdbx_seq_one_letter_code
_entity_poly.pdbx_strand_id
1 'polypeptide(L)'
;MLGTDIRGIMAEEEEVQRRQEALKSLMIMRTKKLRESLDQRIKRARSRGDWMMLSKAECADLHKQEKAYLRSQLEQLRFEQNRTKGKLTALKRAKARAQRIRAAEAEAERRRR
;
A
#
# COMPACT_ATOMS: atom_id res chain seq x y z
N MET A 1 -23.38 23.76 5.49
CA MET A 1 -22.18 23.44 4.67
C MET A 1 -21.43 22.17 5.10
N LEU A 2 -21.70 21.54 6.26
CA LEU A 2 -21.02 20.32 6.75
C LEU A 2 -21.28 19.01 5.96
N GLY A 3 -22.36 18.93 5.17
CA GLY A 3 -22.68 17.74 4.36
C GLY A 3 -21.72 17.50 3.19
N THR A 4 -20.98 18.54 2.79
CA THR A 4 -19.92 18.47 1.77
C THR A 4 -18.63 17.89 2.35
N ASP A 5 -18.34 18.18 3.63
CA ASP A 5 -17.15 17.68 4.33
C ASP A 5 -17.20 16.18 4.62
N ILE A 6 -18.36 15.63 5.02
CA ILE A 6 -18.48 14.19 5.31
C ILE A 6 -18.31 13.34 4.05
N ARG A 7 -18.89 13.77 2.92
CA ARG A 7 -18.74 13.06 1.64
C ARG A 7 -17.29 13.11 1.14
N GLY A 8 -16.61 14.26 1.30
CA GLY A 8 -15.18 14.38 1.01
C GLY A 8 -14.33 13.43 1.86
N ILE A 9 -14.56 13.40 3.18
CA ILE A 9 -13.83 12.50 4.09
C ILE A 9 -14.07 11.02 3.74
N MET A 10 -15.30 10.65 3.35
CA MET A 10 -15.60 9.28 2.92
C MET A 10 -14.88 8.88 1.63
N ALA A 11 -14.88 9.75 0.62
CA ALA A 11 -14.18 9.49 -0.63
C ALA A 11 -12.67 9.34 -0.41
N GLU A 12 -12.07 10.19 0.44
CA GLU A 12 -10.66 10.09 0.80
C GLU A 12 -10.36 8.83 1.62
N GLU A 13 -11.24 8.43 2.55
CA GLU A 13 -11.12 7.18 3.30
C GLU A 13 -11.06 5.96 2.37
N GLU A 14 -11.96 5.90 1.38
CA GLU A 14 -12.02 4.83 0.39
C GLU A 14 -10.76 4.78 -0.49
N GLU A 15 -10.26 5.93 -0.93
CA GLU A 15 -9.03 5.99 -1.72
C GLU A 15 -7.82 5.50 -0.91
N VAL A 16 -7.70 5.95 0.34
CA VAL A 16 -6.63 5.54 1.24
C VAL A 16 -6.72 4.05 1.57
N GLN A 17 -7.93 3.51 1.70
CA GLN A 17 -8.17 2.07 1.88
C GLN A 17 -7.70 1.27 0.66
N ARG A 18 -8.07 1.68 -0.56
CA ARG A 18 -7.59 1.05 -1.82
C ARG A 18 -6.07 1.10 -1.92
N ARG A 19 -5.45 2.23 -1.57
CA ARG A 19 -3.98 2.37 -1.53
C ARG A 19 -3.35 1.40 -0.53
N GLN A 20 -3.95 1.22 0.65
CA GLN A 20 -3.45 0.28 1.65
C GLN A 20 -3.46 -1.17 1.14
N GLU A 21 -4.52 -1.56 0.43
CA GLU A 21 -4.64 -2.89 -0.18
C GLU A 21 -3.61 -3.10 -1.30
N ALA A 22 -3.44 -2.11 -2.17
CA ALA A 22 -2.42 -2.13 -3.21
C ALA A 22 -1.00 -2.27 -2.63
N LEU A 23 -0.68 -1.51 -1.58
CA LEU A 23 0.60 -1.60 -0.87
C LEU A 23 0.81 -3.00 -0.27
N LYS A 24 -0.23 -3.58 0.35
CA LYS A 24 -0.15 -4.94 0.90
C LYS A 24 0.12 -5.97 -0.20
N SER A 25 -0.56 -5.88 -1.33
CA SER A 25 -0.35 -6.76 -2.49
C SER A 25 1.06 -6.62 -3.07
N LEU A 26 1.56 -5.40 -3.21
CA LEU A 26 2.94 -5.14 -3.65
C LEU A 26 3.97 -5.75 -2.70
N MET A 27 3.81 -5.58 -1.39
CA MET A 27 4.70 -6.16 -0.38
C MET A 27 4.73 -7.69 -0.45
N ILE A 28 3.57 -8.34 -0.61
CA ILE A 28 3.48 -9.80 -0.75
C ILE A 28 4.24 -10.26 -2.00
N MET A 29 4.00 -9.62 -3.15
CA MET A 29 4.70 -9.95 -4.40
C MET A 29 6.22 -9.77 -4.28
N ARG A 30 6.67 -8.67 -3.68
CA ARG A 30 8.10 -8.38 -3.50
C ARG A 30 8.76 -9.34 -2.52
N THR A 31 8.06 -9.71 -1.45
CA THR A 31 8.53 -10.75 -0.50
C THR A 31 8.65 -12.11 -1.18
N LYS A 32 7.70 -12.47 -2.05
CA LYS A 32 7.77 -13.71 -2.84
C LYS A 32 8.99 -13.72 -3.75
N LYS A 33 9.27 -12.62 -4.45
CA LYS A 33 10.48 -12.48 -5.28
C LYS A 33 11.77 -12.56 -4.45
N LEU A 34 11.78 -12.00 -3.24
CA LEU A 34 12.96 -12.07 -2.37
C LEU A 34 13.29 -13.50 -1.92
N ARG A 35 12.28 -14.37 -1.82
CA ARG A 35 12.44 -15.80 -1.49
C ARG A 35 12.82 -16.68 -2.68
N GLU A 36 12.78 -16.14 -3.89
CA GLU A 36 13.16 -16.88 -5.09
C GLU A 36 14.64 -17.30 -5.01
N SER A 37 14.92 -18.56 -5.35
CA SER A 37 16.30 -19.06 -5.43
C SER A 37 16.97 -18.57 -6.72
N LEU A 38 18.30 -18.63 -6.76
CA LEU A 38 19.07 -18.30 -7.96
C LEU A 38 18.63 -19.18 -9.14
N ASP A 39 18.49 -20.49 -8.94
CA ASP A 39 18.10 -21.42 -10.01
C ASP A 39 16.68 -21.15 -10.54
N GLN A 40 15.74 -20.84 -9.65
CA GLN A 40 14.38 -20.44 -10.04
C GLN A 40 14.42 -19.15 -10.88
N ARG A 41 15.20 -18.16 -10.45
CA ARG A 41 15.36 -16.89 -11.15
C ARG A 41 16.03 -17.07 -12.52
N ILE A 42 17.05 -17.93 -12.62
CA ILE A 42 17.73 -18.28 -13.89
C ILE A 42 16.74 -18.97 -14.84
N LYS A 43 15.98 -19.96 -14.35
CA LYS A 43 14.98 -20.67 -15.17
C LYS A 43 13.95 -19.69 -15.74
N ARG A 44 13.46 -18.76 -14.91
CA ARG A 44 12.51 -17.72 -15.32
C ARG A 44 13.13 -16.68 -16.26
N ALA A 45 14.40 -16.33 -16.08
CA ALA A 45 15.13 -15.42 -16.98
C ALA A 45 15.20 -16.03 -18.39
N ARG A 46 15.69 -17.27 -18.48
CA ARG A 46 15.88 -17.97 -19.75
C ARG A 46 14.57 -18.15 -20.52
N SER A 47 13.47 -18.45 -19.84
CA SER A 47 12.14 -18.54 -20.48
C SER A 47 11.68 -17.22 -21.13
N ARG A 48 12.27 -16.08 -20.77
CA ARG A 48 11.98 -14.75 -21.30
C ARG A 48 13.03 -14.24 -22.28
N GLY A 49 14.06 -15.06 -22.55
CA GLY A 49 15.25 -14.64 -23.31
C GLY A 49 16.28 -13.85 -22.49
N ASP A 50 16.01 -13.57 -21.21
CA ASP A 50 16.96 -12.90 -20.31
C ASP A 50 18.06 -13.87 -19.85
N TRP A 51 19.27 -13.36 -19.64
CA TRP A 51 20.41 -14.10 -19.07
C TRP A 51 20.83 -15.36 -19.86
N MET A 52 20.41 -15.48 -21.12
CA MET A 52 20.73 -16.63 -21.98
C MET A 52 22.23 -16.79 -22.21
N MET A 53 22.96 -15.67 -22.32
CA MET A 53 24.41 -15.64 -22.58
C MET A 53 25.24 -15.42 -21.31
N LEU A 54 24.60 -15.34 -20.14
CA LEU A 54 25.31 -15.12 -18.89
C LEU A 54 25.79 -16.44 -18.29
N SER A 55 27.00 -16.42 -17.78
CA SER A 55 27.53 -17.48 -16.92
C SER A 55 26.74 -17.56 -15.61
N LYS A 56 26.92 -18.67 -14.89
CA LYS A 56 26.30 -18.86 -13.57
C LYS A 56 26.79 -17.81 -12.55
N ALA A 57 28.05 -17.39 -12.65
CA ALA A 57 28.63 -16.37 -11.77
C ALA A 57 27.98 -15.00 -12.02
N GLU A 58 27.85 -14.57 -13.27
CA GLU A 58 27.19 -13.31 -13.63
C GLU A 58 25.71 -13.31 -13.21
N CYS A 59 25.01 -14.44 -13.38
CA CYS A 59 23.65 -14.60 -12.88
C CYS A 59 23.57 -14.45 -11.35
N ALA A 60 24.56 -14.97 -10.61
CA ALA A 60 24.60 -14.89 -9.15
C ALA A 60 24.79 -13.45 -8.66
N ASP A 61 25.68 -12.69 -9.32
CA ASP A 61 25.92 -11.29 -8.99
C ASP A 61 24.69 -10.42 -9.27
N LEU A 62 24.05 -10.60 -10.43
CA LEU A 62 22.79 -9.92 -10.75
C LEU A 62 21.70 -10.29 -9.75
N HIS A 63 21.56 -11.57 -9.39
CA HIS A 63 20.57 -12.01 -8.41
C HIS A 63 20.83 -11.41 -7.01
N LYS A 64 22.10 -11.24 -6.62
CA LYS A 64 22.47 -10.56 -5.37
C LYS A 64 22.06 -9.09 -5.41
N GLN A 65 22.32 -8.38 -6.51
CA GLN A 65 21.88 -6.99 -6.70
C GLN A 65 20.36 -6.86 -6.69
N GLU A 66 19.64 -7.74 -7.40
CA GLU A 66 18.18 -7.80 -7.40
C GLU A 66 17.64 -7.99 -5.98
N LYS A 67 18.23 -8.90 -5.18
CA LYS A 67 17.84 -9.12 -3.79
C LYS A 67 18.09 -7.90 -2.91
N ALA A 68 19.21 -7.21 -3.08
CA ALA A 68 19.49 -5.96 -2.36
C ALA A 68 18.46 -4.88 -2.69
N TYR A 69 18.16 -4.70 -3.98
CA TYR A 69 17.14 -3.76 -4.43
C TYR A 69 15.74 -4.09 -3.90
N LEU A 70 15.34 -5.37 -3.92
CA LEU A 70 14.06 -5.83 -3.37
C LEU A 70 13.93 -5.57 -1.87
N ARG A 71 15.02 -5.68 -1.10
CA ARG A 71 15.04 -5.33 0.33
C ARG A 71 14.80 -3.84 0.54
N SER A 72 15.51 -2.98 -0.18
CA SER A 72 15.30 -1.53 -0.13
C SER A 72 13.85 -1.14 -0.51
N GLN A 73 13.30 -1.74 -1.57
CA GLN A 73 11.90 -1.52 -1.93
C GLN A 73 10.93 -1.97 -0.83
N LEU A 74 11.20 -3.09 -0.15
CA LEU A 74 10.34 -3.55 0.95
C LEU A 74 10.38 -2.60 2.14
N GLU A 75 11.51 -1.98 2.44
CA GLU A 75 11.62 -0.96 3.49
C GLU A 75 10.79 0.28 3.14
N GLN A 76 10.92 0.77 1.90
CA GLN A 76 10.09 1.88 1.40
C GLN A 76 8.60 1.56 1.46
N LEU A 77 8.20 0.36 1.02
CA LEU A 77 6.80 -0.07 1.07
C LEU A 77 6.28 -0.20 2.50
N ARG A 78 7.11 -0.64 3.47
CA ARG A 78 6.75 -0.68 4.90
C ARG A 78 6.52 0.72 5.45
N PHE A 79 7.40 1.66 5.11
CA PHE A 79 7.25 3.06 5.49
C PHE A 79 5.93 3.65 4.95
N GLU A 80 5.67 3.48 3.66
CA GLU A 80 4.42 3.93 3.02
C GLU A 80 3.18 3.25 3.61
N GLN A 81 3.26 1.96 3.95
CA GLN A 81 2.17 1.25 4.61
C GLN A 81 1.86 1.86 5.98
N ASN A 82 2.88 2.15 6.79
CA ASN A 82 2.70 2.76 8.11
C ASN A 82 2.13 4.17 8.00
N ARG A 83 2.63 4.98 7.06
CA ARG A 83 2.09 6.30 6.75
C ARG A 83 0.61 6.24 6.34
N THR A 84 0.28 5.30 5.45
CA THR A 84 -1.10 5.11 4.95
C THR A 84 -2.05 4.67 6.08
N LYS A 85 -1.60 3.76 6.96
CA LYS A 85 -2.36 3.36 8.16
C LYS A 85 -2.65 4.56 9.05
N GLY A 86 -1.64 5.41 9.32
CA GLY A 86 -1.81 6.62 10.11
C GLY A 86 -2.85 7.58 9.51
N LYS A 87 -2.78 7.80 8.18
CA LYS A 87 -3.76 8.61 7.45
C LYS A 87 -5.18 8.04 7.57
N LEU A 88 -5.34 6.73 7.38
CA LEU A 88 -6.64 6.07 7.49
C LEU A 88 -7.24 6.21 8.91
N THR A 89 -6.42 6.05 9.95
CA THR A 89 -6.85 6.25 11.33
C THR A 89 -7.32 7.70 11.56
N ALA A 90 -6.59 8.69 11.03
CA ALA A 90 -6.99 10.09 11.14
C ALA A 90 -8.33 10.37 10.43
N LEU A 91 -8.51 9.86 9.20
CA LEU A 91 -9.75 10.01 8.44
C LEU A 91 -10.95 9.37 9.14
N LYS A 92 -10.79 8.16 9.69
CA LYS A 92 -11.85 7.49 10.47
C LYS A 92 -12.27 8.31 11.69
N ARG A 93 -11.30 8.92 12.39
CA ARG A 93 -11.60 9.82 13.52
C ARG A 93 -12.31 11.10 13.06
N ALA A 94 -11.86 11.71 11.97
CA ALA A 94 -12.49 12.91 11.40
C ALA A 94 -13.93 12.63 10.98
N LYS A 95 -14.18 11.51 10.30
CA LYS A 95 -15.51 11.03 9.92
C LYS A 95 -16.43 10.85 11.12
N ALA A 96 -15.96 10.15 12.16
CA ALA A 96 -16.73 9.93 13.38
C ALA A 96 -17.07 11.26 14.08
N ARG A 97 -16.12 12.21 14.12
CA ARG A 97 -16.37 13.56 14.68
C ARG A 97 -17.41 14.32 13.87
N ALA A 98 -17.29 14.32 12.55
CA ALA A 98 -18.24 15.01 11.68
C ALA A 98 -19.66 14.42 11.77
N GLN A 99 -19.77 13.10 11.89
CA GLN A 99 -21.06 12.43 12.14
C GLN A 99 -21.70 12.83 13.48
N ARG A 100 -20.90 12.93 14.55
CA ARG A 100 -21.40 13.38 15.86
C ARG A 100 -21.90 14.82 15.84
N ILE A 101 -21.15 15.73 15.20
CA ILE A 101 -21.55 17.13 15.05
C ILE A 101 -22.87 17.21 14.28
N ARG A 102 -22.98 16.51 13.14
CA ARG A 102 -24.20 16.47 12.34
C ARG A 102 -25.40 15.92 13.10
N ALA A 103 -25.20 14.90 13.94
CA ALA A 103 -26.26 14.34 14.78
C ALA A 103 -26.73 15.35 15.85
N ALA A 104 -25.79 16.03 16.51
CA ALA A 104 -26.10 17.07 17.50
C ALA A 104 -26.85 18.27 16.88
N GLU A 105 -26.44 18.70 15.68
CA GLU A 105 -27.14 19.75 14.93
C GLU A 105 -28.57 19.35 14.56
N ALA A 106 -28.75 18.11 14.08
CA ALA A 106 -30.06 17.59 13.75
C ALA A 106 -30.98 17.49 14.98
N GLU A 107 -30.44 17.13 16.14
CA GLU A 107 -31.20 17.09 17.38
C GLU A 107 -31.55 18.49 17.91
N ALA A 108 -30.62 19.45 17.83
CA ALA A 108 -30.88 20.84 18.20
C ALA A 108 -31.96 21.48 17.31
N GLU A 109 -31.93 21.22 16.00
CA GLU A 109 -32.95 21.67 15.05
C GLU A 109 -34.33 21.09 15.37
N ARG A 110 -34.40 19.80 15.74
CA ARG A 110 -35.67 19.18 16.18
C ARG A 110 -36.23 19.81 17.45
N ARG A 111 -35.39 20.23 18.39
CA ARG A 111 -35.83 20.89 19.63
C ARG A 111 -36.29 22.33 19.43
N ARG A 112 -35.93 22.96 18.31
CA ARG A 112 -36.33 24.33 17.95
C ARG A 112 -37.63 24.40 17.15
N ARG A 113 -38.09 23.28 16.60
CA ARG A 113 -39.36 23.13 15.89
C ARG A 113 -40.42 22.59 16.84
#